data_AF-Q6BUR0-F1
#
_entry.id   AF-Q6BUR0-F1
#
_cell.length_a   1.000
_cell.length_b   1.000
_cell.length_c   1.000
_cell.angle_alpha   90.00
_cell.angle_beta   90.00
_cell.angle_gamma   90.00
#
_symmetry.space_group_name_H-M   'P 1'
#
loop_
_entity.id
_entity.type
_entity.pdbx_description
1 polymer ?
#
loop_
_entity_poly.entity_id
_entity_poly.type
_entity_poly.pdbx_seq_one_letter_code
_entity_poly.pdbx_strand_id
1 'polypeptide(L)'
;MNNNAWEDAYGDETTGPSTVVFFPDMSEFEKQDQNEEENNSNEGIASDWALKKIGTLQARLEAIQNAKDSKRFSGSNFYSKFSSSVIFNLANEVFGYNGWSSEIISSHLVHEQLNEENNEYSVKYNVVARIILKDGTYNDELGTGEASNMPHKNMCYNKGKKQAITDGLKNSILGLRDLLLENELKNFERVEQGKT
;
A
#
# COMPACT_ATOMS: atom_id res chain seq x y z
N MET A 1 -5.17 55.92 60.26
CA MET A 1 -3.82 55.37 60.09
C MET A 1 -3.97 53.90 59.74
N ASN A 2 -3.47 53.51 58.56
CA ASN A 2 -2.97 52.20 58.12
C ASN A 2 -3.30 50.97 58.98
N ASN A 3 -3.69 49.80 58.47
CA ASN A 3 -3.46 49.14 57.19
C ASN A 3 -4.47 47.98 57.10
N ASN A 4 -4.86 47.56 55.89
CA ASN A 4 -4.90 46.16 55.45
C ASN A 4 -5.49 46.12 54.03
N ALA A 5 -4.64 46.39 53.04
CA ALA A 5 -4.93 46.32 51.61
C ALA A 5 -4.25 45.09 51.00
N TRP A 6 -4.49 43.89 51.55
CA TRP A 6 -3.83 42.65 51.14
C TRP A 6 -4.73 41.40 51.18
N GLU A 7 -6.06 41.55 51.10
CA GLU A 7 -6.98 40.41 51.24
C GLU A 7 -7.74 40.03 49.96
N ASP A 8 -7.32 40.53 48.79
CA ASP A 8 -7.98 40.24 47.49
C ASP A 8 -7.07 39.51 46.48
N ALA A 9 -5.93 38.94 46.89
CA ALA A 9 -4.94 38.37 45.96
C ALA A 9 -4.96 36.84 45.81
N TYR A 10 -6.03 36.16 46.23
CA TYR A 10 -6.21 34.72 46.01
C TYR A 10 -7.57 34.42 45.39
N GLY A 11 -7.79 34.93 44.17
CA GLY A 11 -8.70 34.29 43.23
C GLY A 11 -7.99 33.08 42.61
N ASP A 12 -8.53 31.90 42.84
CA ASP A 12 -8.11 30.65 42.20
C ASP A 12 -8.40 30.69 40.69
N GLU A 13 -7.50 31.30 39.93
CA GLU A 13 -7.46 31.21 38.47
C GLU A 13 -6.70 29.93 38.05
N THR A 14 -7.33 28.77 38.21
CA THR A 14 -6.87 27.53 37.58
C THR A 14 -8.01 26.79 36.85
N THR A 15 -8.81 27.51 36.08
CA THR A 15 -9.75 26.91 35.10
C THR A 15 -9.33 27.23 33.66
N GLY A 16 -8.05 27.04 33.36
CA GLY A 16 -7.63 26.81 31.98
C GLY A 16 -8.11 25.42 31.52
N PRO A 17 -8.49 25.22 30.23
CA PRO A 17 -8.81 23.88 29.74
C PRO A 17 -7.60 22.97 29.97
N SER A 18 -7.80 21.94 30.80
CA SER A 18 -6.77 20.94 31.08
C SER A 18 -6.26 20.36 29.77
N THR A 19 -4.94 20.47 29.55
CA THR A 19 -4.24 19.80 28.43
C THR A 19 -3.96 18.33 28.75
N VAL A 20 -4.38 17.84 29.92
CA VAL A 20 -4.29 16.42 30.27
C VAL A 20 -5.34 15.67 29.46
N VAL A 21 -4.91 15.13 28.33
CA VAL A 21 -5.68 14.14 27.57
C VAL A 21 -5.75 12.91 28.47
N PHE A 22 -6.90 12.70 29.12
CA PHE A 22 -7.17 11.43 29.78
C PHE A 22 -7.04 10.32 28.74
N PHE A 23 -6.48 9.19 29.15
CA PHE A 23 -6.36 8.02 28.28
C PHE A 23 -7.71 7.77 27.58
N PRO A 24 -7.70 7.47 26.26
CA PRO A 24 -8.92 7.17 25.52
C PRO A 24 -9.75 6.14 26.27
N ASP A 25 -11.07 6.31 26.25
CA ASP A 25 -11.99 5.41 26.93
C ASP A 25 -11.73 3.97 26.45
N MET A 26 -11.65 3.02 27.39
CA MET A 26 -11.36 1.62 27.09
C MET A 26 -12.38 1.03 26.11
N SER A 27 -13.61 1.57 26.11
CA SER A 27 -14.67 1.23 25.16
C SER A 27 -14.34 1.57 23.70
N GLU A 28 -13.40 2.49 23.44
CA GLU A 28 -12.92 2.80 22.07
C GLU A 28 -12.01 1.70 21.53
N PHE A 29 -11.22 1.06 22.39
CA PHE A 29 -10.38 -0.09 22.02
C PHE A 29 -11.23 -1.33 21.78
N GLU A 30 -12.25 -1.58 22.62
CA GLU A 30 -13.19 -2.70 22.41
C GLU A 30 -14.00 -2.55 21.11
N LYS A 31 -14.30 -1.32 20.67
CA LYS A 31 -14.93 -1.06 19.37
C LYS A 31 -13.97 -1.31 18.21
N GLN A 32 -12.67 -1.11 18.38
CA GLN A 32 -11.67 -1.46 17.37
C GLN A 32 -11.58 -2.97 17.24
N ASP A 33 -11.47 -3.70 18.36
CA ASP A 33 -11.40 -5.15 18.39
C ASP A 33 -12.66 -5.81 17.77
N GLN A 34 -13.86 -5.30 18.06
CA GLN A 34 -15.11 -5.81 17.46
C GLN A 34 -15.18 -5.58 15.95
N ASN A 35 -14.67 -4.44 15.45
CA ASN A 35 -14.57 -4.21 14.00
C ASN A 35 -13.49 -5.11 13.37
N GLU A 36 -12.39 -5.39 14.08
CA GLU A 36 -11.33 -6.30 13.61
C GLU A 36 -11.80 -7.77 13.58
N GLU A 37 -12.59 -8.22 14.55
CA GLU A 37 -13.16 -9.57 14.60
C GLU A 37 -14.24 -9.81 13.52
N GLU A 38 -15.12 -8.85 13.24
CA GLU A 38 -16.07 -8.96 12.13
C GLU A 38 -15.37 -8.98 10.76
N ASN A 39 -14.29 -8.22 10.59
CA ASN A 39 -13.47 -8.25 9.39
C ASN A 39 -12.75 -9.60 9.19
N ASN A 40 -12.35 -10.27 10.27
CA ASN A 40 -11.70 -11.58 10.23
C ASN A 40 -12.66 -12.73 9.84
N SER A 41 -13.98 -12.57 10.03
CA SER A 41 -14.96 -13.59 9.62
C SER A 41 -15.27 -13.59 8.11
N ASN A 42 -14.82 -12.57 7.38
CA ASN A 42 -14.96 -12.43 5.92
C ASN A 42 -13.63 -12.72 5.21
N GLU A 43 -12.92 -13.79 5.61
CA GLU A 43 -11.71 -14.25 4.93
C GLU A 43 -11.97 -14.42 3.41
N GLY A 44 -11.45 -13.48 2.62
CA GLY A 44 -11.49 -13.52 1.16
C GLY A 44 -12.58 -12.70 0.48
N ILE A 45 -13.33 -11.85 1.20
CA ILE A 45 -14.26 -10.87 0.60
C ILE A 45 -13.73 -9.46 0.88
N ALA A 46 -13.17 -8.83 -0.14
CA ALA A 46 -12.83 -7.41 -0.08
C ALA A 46 -14.07 -6.56 0.23
N SER A 47 -13.92 -5.56 1.09
CA SER A 47 -15.05 -4.71 1.48
C SER A 47 -15.56 -3.88 0.31
N ASP A 48 -16.83 -3.46 0.38
CA ASP A 48 -17.45 -2.60 -0.64
C ASP A 48 -16.67 -1.29 -0.86
N TRP A 49 -16.01 -0.78 0.19
CA TRP A 49 -15.11 0.36 0.05
C TRP A 49 -13.90 0.04 -0.84
N ALA A 50 -13.23 -1.10 -0.60
CA ALA A 50 -12.09 -1.53 -1.41
C ALA A 50 -12.51 -1.74 -2.87
N LEU A 51 -13.62 -2.44 -3.12
CA LEU A 51 -14.10 -2.71 -4.48
C LEU A 51 -14.35 -1.41 -5.26
N LYS A 52 -15.04 -0.44 -4.66
CA LYS A 52 -15.28 0.88 -5.28
C LYS A 52 -13.98 1.62 -5.59
N LYS A 53 -13.01 1.57 -4.67
CA LYS A 53 -11.72 2.25 -4.85
C LYS A 53 -10.85 1.55 -5.89
N ILE A 54 -10.81 0.23 -5.89
CA ILE A 54 -10.10 -0.57 -6.91
C ILE A 54 -10.71 -0.31 -8.29
N GLY A 55 -12.04 -0.29 -8.42
CA GLY A 55 -12.71 0.07 -9.68
C GLY A 55 -12.38 1.51 -10.15
N THR A 56 -12.30 2.45 -9.22
CA THR A 56 -11.85 3.83 -9.52
C THR A 56 -10.40 3.86 -9.99
N LEU A 57 -9.51 3.12 -9.33
CA LEU A 57 -8.10 2.98 -9.72
C LEU A 57 -8.00 2.43 -11.15
N GLN A 58 -8.72 1.36 -11.45
CA GLN A 58 -8.74 0.74 -12.77
C GLN A 58 -9.21 1.73 -13.84
N ALA A 59 -10.36 2.39 -13.64
CA ALA A 59 -10.89 3.36 -14.59
C ALA A 59 -9.90 4.52 -14.86
N ARG A 60 -9.18 4.97 -13.83
CA ARG A 60 -8.15 6.01 -13.96
C ARG A 60 -6.92 5.51 -14.71
N LEU A 61 -6.47 4.28 -14.44
CA LEU A 61 -5.37 3.65 -15.19
C LEU A 61 -5.70 3.52 -16.67
N GLU A 62 -6.91 3.06 -16.99
CA GLU A 62 -7.40 2.96 -18.37
C GLU A 62 -7.49 4.34 -19.04
N ALA A 63 -7.96 5.37 -18.34
CA ALA A 63 -7.98 6.73 -18.87
C ALA A 63 -6.56 7.26 -19.19
N ILE A 64 -5.59 7.04 -18.30
CA ILE A 64 -4.19 7.42 -18.53
C ILE A 64 -3.62 6.63 -19.71
N GLN A 65 -3.96 5.35 -19.83
CA GLN A 65 -3.53 4.54 -20.97
C GLN A 65 -4.13 5.05 -22.28
N ASN A 66 -5.44 5.29 -22.34
CA ASN A 66 -6.12 5.77 -23.54
C ASN A 66 -5.53 7.12 -24.01
N ALA A 67 -5.20 8.00 -23.06
CA ALA A 67 -4.53 9.26 -23.35
C ALA A 67 -3.10 9.09 -23.91
N LYS A 68 -2.41 7.97 -23.60
CA LYS A 68 -1.08 7.64 -24.11
C LYS A 68 -1.10 6.87 -25.44
N ASP A 69 -1.99 5.89 -25.57
CA ASP A 69 -2.10 5.04 -26.76
C ASP A 69 -2.59 5.84 -27.98
N SER A 70 -3.39 6.91 -27.79
CA SER A 70 -3.70 7.89 -28.85
C SER A 70 -2.47 8.54 -29.50
N LYS A 71 -1.28 8.41 -28.88
CA LYS A 71 -0.02 8.98 -29.37
C LYS A 71 0.99 7.94 -29.88
N ARG A 72 0.76 6.63 -29.70
CA ARG A 72 1.68 5.57 -30.16
C ARG A 72 0.95 4.28 -30.50
N PHE A 73 1.10 3.82 -31.74
CA PHE A 73 0.62 2.51 -32.21
C PHE A 73 1.62 1.42 -31.79
N SER A 74 1.48 0.84 -30.59
CA SER A 74 2.34 -0.27 -30.17
C SER A 74 1.66 -1.21 -29.17
N GLY A 75 1.53 -2.48 -29.56
CA GLY A 75 0.90 -3.56 -28.81
C GLY A 75 1.79 -4.20 -27.74
N SER A 76 2.29 -3.43 -26.78
CA SER A 76 3.04 -3.97 -25.63
C SER A 76 2.15 -4.16 -24.38
N ASN A 77 2.57 -5.10 -23.50
CA ASN A 77 1.89 -5.48 -22.26
C ASN A 77 1.43 -4.29 -21.40
N PHE A 78 0.16 -4.32 -20.99
CA PHE A 78 -0.55 -3.33 -20.16
C PHE A 78 0.27 -2.83 -18.95
N TYR A 79 0.90 -3.75 -18.22
CA TYR A 79 1.65 -3.45 -16.99
C TYR A 79 3.04 -2.84 -17.20
N SER A 80 3.64 -2.97 -18.39
CA SER A 80 4.97 -2.38 -18.67
C SER A 80 4.92 -0.91 -19.09
N LYS A 81 3.72 -0.35 -19.30
CA LYS A 81 3.52 1.00 -19.87
C LYS A 81 3.52 2.13 -18.83
N PHE A 82 3.43 1.81 -17.55
CA PHE A 82 3.38 2.81 -16.48
C PHE A 82 4.70 2.84 -15.69
N SER A 83 5.21 4.06 -15.46
CA SER A 83 6.30 4.25 -14.49
C SER A 83 5.76 4.05 -13.08
N SER A 84 6.57 3.49 -12.18
CA SER A 84 6.16 3.22 -10.80
C SER A 84 5.68 4.49 -10.08
N SER A 85 6.32 5.64 -10.32
CA SER A 85 5.88 6.92 -9.76
C SER A 85 4.45 7.30 -10.13
N VAL A 86 4.01 7.01 -11.37
CA VAL A 86 2.63 7.28 -11.79
C VAL A 86 1.65 6.38 -11.03
N ILE A 87 2.00 5.10 -10.87
CA ILE A 87 1.17 4.14 -10.14
C ILE A 87 1.06 4.53 -8.65
N PHE A 88 2.16 4.89 -8.01
CA PHE A 88 2.18 5.28 -6.60
C PHE A 88 1.42 6.58 -6.34
N ASN A 89 1.58 7.58 -7.21
CA ASN A 89 0.81 8.82 -7.11
C ASN A 89 -0.68 8.56 -7.30
N LEU A 90 -1.04 7.73 -8.28
CA LEU A 90 -2.44 7.40 -8.50
C LEU A 90 -3.04 6.60 -7.33
N ALA A 91 -2.28 5.69 -6.73
CA ALA A 91 -2.69 4.99 -5.51
C ALA A 91 -2.96 5.99 -4.36
N ASN A 92 -2.08 6.98 -4.17
CA ASN A 92 -2.28 8.05 -3.19
C ASN A 92 -3.52 8.91 -3.49
N GLU A 93 -3.81 9.20 -4.76
CA GLU A 93 -5.00 9.95 -5.17
C GLU A 93 -6.30 9.15 -4.94
N VAL A 94 -6.28 7.85 -5.20
CA VAL A 94 -7.49 7.00 -5.14
C VAL A 94 -7.77 6.53 -3.72
N PHE A 95 -6.78 5.92 -3.06
CA PHE A 95 -6.93 5.36 -1.72
C PHE A 95 -6.75 6.42 -0.63
N GLY A 96 -5.98 7.47 -0.90
CA GLY A 96 -5.49 8.42 0.10
C GLY A 96 -4.13 7.98 0.66
N TYR A 97 -3.34 8.94 1.16
CA TYR A 97 -2.00 8.66 1.71
C TYR A 97 -2.00 7.69 2.90
N ASN A 98 -3.11 7.63 3.64
CA ASN A 98 -3.34 6.72 4.77
C ASN A 98 -4.30 5.57 4.41
N GLY A 99 -4.71 5.46 3.15
CA GLY A 99 -5.66 4.44 2.70
C GLY A 99 -5.02 3.13 2.29
N TRP A 100 -3.70 3.08 2.20
CA TRP A 100 -2.92 1.90 1.86
C TRP A 100 -1.55 1.94 2.53
N SER A 101 -0.96 0.76 2.68
CA SER A 101 0.40 0.55 3.15
C SER A 101 1.04 -0.58 2.34
N SER A 102 2.34 -0.78 2.53
CA SER A 102 3.08 -1.80 1.81
C SER A 102 4.08 -2.52 2.69
N GLU A 103 4.26 -3.80 2.43
CA GLU A 103 5.19 -4.67 3.15
C GLU A 103 6.05 -5.47 2.18
N ILE A 104 7.30 -5.76 2.55
CA ILE A 104 8.17 -6.69 1.82
C ILE A 104 8.10 -8.02 2.56
N ILE A 105 7.42 -9.00 1.95
CA ILE A 105 7.22 -10.32 2.55
C ILE A 105 8.49 -11.16 2.45
N SER A 106 9.14 -11.16 1.29
CA SER A 106 10.36 -11.92 1.08
C SER A 106 11.25 -11.30 0.01
N SER A 107 12.55 -11.58 0.09
CA SER A 107 13.54 -11.11 -0.87
C SER A 107 14.62 -12.18 -1.05
N HIS A 108 14.78 -12.63 -2.28
CA HIS A 108 15.68 -13.72 -2.64
C HIS A 108 16.61 -13.30 -3.78
N LEU A 109 17.90 -13.59 -3.61
CA LEU A 109 18.89 -13.50 -4.68
C LEU A 109 18.75 -14.75 -5.56
N VAL A 110 18.39 -14.56 -6.82
CA VAL A 110 18.18 -15.63 -7.80
C VAL A 110 19.47 -15.97 -8.51
N HIS A 111 20.24 -14.95 -8.87
CA HIS A 111 21.45 -15.10 -9.64
C HIS A 111 22.50 -14.06 -9.21
N GLU A 112 23.75 -14.49 -9.14
CA GLU A 112 24.92 -13.65 -8.95
C GLU A 112 26.01 -14.14 -9.92
N GLN A 113 26.63 -13.18 -10.61
CA GLN A 113 27.73 -13.43 -11.53
C GLN A 113 28.78 -12.35 -11.37
N LEU A 114 30.04 -12.76 -11.39
CA LEU A 114 31.21 -11.90 -11.53
C LEU A 114 31.85 -12.20 -12.88
N ASN A 115 32.00 -11.16 -13.70
CA ASN A 115 32.84 -11.22 -14.88
C ASN A 115 34.28 -10.87 -14.49
N GLU A 116 35.16 -11.87 -14.44
CA GLU A 116 36.55 -11.70 -14.02
C GLU A 116 37.38 -10.87 -15.01
N GLU A 117 37.01 -10.83 -16.29
CA GLU A 117 37.75 -10.08 -17.32
C GLU A 117 37.65 -8.56 -17.11
N ASN A 118 36.45 -8.09 -16.76
CA ASN A 118 36.16 -6.67 -16.58
C ASN A 118 35.97 -6.28 -15.10
N ASN A 119 36.01 -7.26 -14.19
CA ASN A 119 35.66 -7.10 -12.77
C ASN A 119 34.26 -6.49 -12.55
N GLU A 120 33.29 -6.98 -13.34
CA GLU A 120 31.92 -6.49 -13.36
C GLU A 120 30.98 -7.46 -12.66
N TYR A 121 30.09 -6.92 -11.82
CA TYR A 121 29.11 -7.70 -11.05
C TYR A 121 27.73 -7.61 -11.70
N SER A 122 27.04 -8.75 -11.76
CA SER A 122 25.67 -8.87 -12.21
C SER A 122 24.85 -9.67 -11.19
N VAL A 123 23.64 -9.19 -10.86
CA VAL A 123 22.73 -9.84 -9.90
C VAL A 123 21.29 -9.77 -10.35
N LYS A 124 20.51 -10.78 -9.97
CA LYS A 124 19.05 -10.82 -10.15
C LYS A 124 18.36 -11.14 -8.84
N TYR A 125 17.34 -10.35 -8.51
CA TYR A 125 16.52 -10.48 -7.31
C TYR A 125 15.06 -10.77 -7.66
N ASN A 126 14.45 -11.61 -6.83
CA ASN A 126 13.01 -11.77 -6.75
C ASN A 126 12.55 -11.27 -5.38
N VAL A 127 11.46 -10.53 -5.34
CA VAL A 127 10.87 -9.98 -4.12
C VAL A 127 9.38 -10.24 -4.15
N VAL A 128 8.81 -10.72 -3.05
CA VAL A 128 7.36 -10.72 -2.87
C VAL A 128 7.01 -9.48 -2.07
N ALA A 129 6.20 -8.61 -2.66
CA ALA A 129 5.70 -7.41 -2.01
C ALA A 129 4.20 -7.58 -1.75
N ARG A 130 3.72 -6.96 -0.67
CA ARG A 130 2.33 -6.93 -0.26
C ARG A 130 1.85 -5.49 -0.22
N ILE A 131 0.65 -5.25 -0.73
CA ILE A 131 -0.11 -4.01 -0.49
C ILE A 131 -1.25 -4.34 0.45
N ILE A 132 -1.49 -3.49 1.44
CA ILE A 132 -2.57 -3.64 2.42
C ILE A 132 -3.39 -2.36 2.39
N LEU A 133 -4.68 -2.46 2.09
CA LEU A 133 -5.61 -1.36 2.16
C LEU A 133 -6.09 -1.15 3.61
N LYS A 134 -6.62 0.04 3.90
CA LYS A 134 -7.07 0.38 5.27
C LYS A 134 -8.16 -0.53 5.86
N ASP A 135 -8.84 -1.31 5.02
CA ASP A 135 -9.88 -2.25 5.43
C ASP A 135 -9.34 -3.68 5.63
N GLY A 136 -8.01 -3.86 5.57
CA GLY A 136 -7.35 -5.15 5.70
C GLY A 136 -7.22 -5.94 4.40
N THR A 137 -7.86 -5.51 3.31
CA THR A 137 -7.71 -6.15 1.99
C THR A 137 -6.25 -6.07 1.57
N TYR A 138 -5.64 -7.20 1.21
CA TYR A 138 -4.26 -7.23 0.76
C TYR A 138 -4.10 -7.94 -0.59
N ASN A 139 -3.01 -7.61 -1.29
CA ASN A 139 -2.59 -8.31 -2.50
C ASN A 139 -1.07 -8.50 -2.51
N ASP A 140 -0.65 -9.72 -2.84
CA ASP A 140 0.75 -10.15 -2.84
C ASP A 140 1.20 -10.42 -4.26
N GLU A 141 2.29 -9.77 -4.68
CA GLU A 141 2.80 -9.94 -6.03
C GLU A 141 4.32 -10.10 -6.08
N LEU A 142 4.76 -10.81 -7.12
CA LEU A 142 6.17 -11.01 -7.41
C LEU A 142 6.74 -9.80 -8.17
N GLY A 143 7.86 -9.28 -7.68
CA GLY A 143 8.71 -8.28 -8.31
C GLY A 143 10.05 -8.87 -8.70
N THR A 144 10.57 -8.43 -9.85
CA THR A 144 11.89 -8.83 -10.32
C THR A 144 12.79 -7.61 -10.55
N GLY A 145 14.08 -7.77 -10.27
CA GLY A 145 15.04 -6.70 -10.44
C GLY A 145 16.39 -7.25 -10.82
N GLU A 146 17.04 -6.59 -11.78
CA GLU A 146 18.32 -7.02 -12.32
C GLU A 146 19.26 -5.82 -12.40
N ALA A 147 20.49 -6.02 -11.98
CA ALA A 147 21.56 -5.08 -12.21
C ALA A 147 22.71 -5.85 -12.86
N SER A 148 23.15 -5.40 -14.03
CA SER A 148 24.25 -6.00 -14.77
C SER A 148 25.38 -5.00 -14.97
N ASN A 149 26.59 -5.53 -15.14
CA ASN A 149 27.79 -4.78 -15.51
C ASN A 149 28.14 -3.63 -14.55
N MET A 150 28.03 -3.87 -13.25
CA MET A 150 28.30 -2.85 -12.23
C MET A 150 29.72 -3.02 -11.66
N PRO A 151 30.49 -1.94 -11.43
CA PRO A 151 31.89 -2.02 -11.01
C PRO A 151 32.07 -2.49 -9.56
N HIS A 152 31.04 -2.38 -8.73
CA HIS A 152 31.10 -2.77 -7.32
C HIS A 152 29.93 -3.65 -6.93
N LYS A 153 30.23 -4.74 -6.20
CA LYS A 153 29.25 -5.71 -5.69
C LYS A 153 28.11 -5.03 -4.92
N ASN A 154 28.43 -4.16 -3.97
CA ASN A 154 27.44 -3.45 -3.16
C ASN A 154 26.45 -2.60 -3.99
N MET A 155 26.94 -1.92 -5.03
CA MET A 155 26.14 -1.09 -5.92
C MET A 155 25.19 -1.97 -6.75
N CYS A 156 25.69 -3.10 -7.24
CA CYS A 156 24.91 -4.08 -7.98
C CYS A 156 23.75 -4.63 -7.14
N TYR A 157 24.06 -5.07 -5.92
CA TYR A 157 23.08 -5.59 -4.96
C TYR A 157 22.00 -4.57 -4.63
N ASN A 158 22.39 -3.33 -4.32
CA ASN A 158 21.45 -2.27 -3.98
C ASN A 158 20.54 -1.92 -5.16
N LYS A 159 21.07 -1.85 -6.38
CA LYS A 159 20.29 -1.54 -7.58
C LYS A 159 19.29 -2.65 -7.90
N GLY A 160 19.75 -3.90 -7.97
CA GLY A 160 18.90 -5.05 -8.27
C GLY A 160 17.78 -5.22 -7.24
N LYS A 161 18.10 -5.11 -5.94
CA LYS A 161 17.11 -5.23 -4.87
C LYS A 161 16.08 -4.10 -4.88
N LYS A 162 16.50 -2.84 -5.05
CA LYS A 162 15.58 -1.68 -5.13
C LYS A 162 14.64 -1.79 -6.33
N GLN A 163 15.17 -2.24 -7.48
CA GLN A 163 14.36 -2.48 -8.67
C GLN A 163 13.33 -3.57 -8.42
N ALA A 164 13.72 -4.70 -7.81
CA ALA A 164 12.81 -5.80 -7.50
C ALA A 164 11.67 -5.38 -6.55
N ILE A 165 12.00 -4.62 -5.49
CA ILE A 165 11.00 -4.08 -4.56
C ILE A 165 10.03 -3.14 -5.30
N THR A 166 10.56 -2.21 -6.09
CA THR A 166 9.75 -1.23 -6.82
C THR A 166 8.82 -1.91 -7.83
N ASP A 167 9.29 -2.95 -8.50
CA ASP A 167 8.52 -3.75 -9.43
C ASP A 167 7.42 -4.53 -8.71
N GLY A 168 7.75 -5.19 -7.59
CA GLY A 168 6.79 -5.96 -6.80
C GLY A 168 5.66 -5.09 -6.25
N LEU A 169 5.99 -3.91 -5.69
CA LEU A 169 4.98 -2.96 -5.20
C LEU A 169 4.06 -2.45 -6.31
N LYS A 170 4.65 -2.11 -7.47
CA LYS A 170 3.88 -1.69 -8.64
C LYS A 170 2.95 -2.81 -9.10
N ASN A 171 3.44 -4.05 -9.18
CA ASN A 171 2.64 -5.21 -9.56
C ASN A 171 1.55 -5.47 -8.54
N SER A 172 1.83 -5.37 -7.24
CA SER A 172 0.85 -5.55 -6.16
C SER A 172 -0.33 -4.60 -6.27
N ILE A 173 -0.09 -3.32 -6.57
CA ILE A 173 -1.15 -2.32 -6.79
C ILE A 173 -1.96 -2.66 -8.05
N LEU A 174 -1.28 -3.09 -9.11
CA LEU A 174 -1.91 -3.41 -10.39
C LEU A 174 -2.70 -4.73 -10.35
N GLY A 175 -2.28 -5.68 -9.52
CA GLY A 175 -2.93 -6.96 -9.25
C GLY A 175 -4.19 -6.85 -8.41
N LEU A 176 -4.47 -5.69 -7.78
CA LEU A 176 -5.76 -5.43 -7.13
C LEU A 176 -6.96 -5.62 -8.09
N ARG A 177 -6.74 -5.50 -9.40
CA ARG A 177 -7.73 -5.84 -10.42
C ARG A 177 -8.15 -7.31 -10.35
N ASP A 178 -7.19 -8.20 -10.17
CA ASP A 178 -7.47 -9.63 -10.19
C ASP A 178 -8.26 -10.02 -8.92
N LEU A 179 -7.98 -9.36 -7.79
CA LEU A 179 -8.79 -9.44 -6.58
C LEU A 179 -10.24 -8.96 -6.77
N LEU A 180 -10.47 -7.89 -7.56
CA LEU A 180 -11.82 -7.45 -7.92
C LEU A 180 -12.59 -8.55 -8.68
N LEU A 181 -11.94 -9.17 -9.67
CA LEU A 181 -12.54 -10.24 -10.48
C LEU A 181 -12.87 -11.48 -9.63
N GLU A 182 -11.96 -11.86 -8.73
CA GLU A 182 -12.19 -12.97 -7.79
C GLU A 182 -13.38 -12.70 -6.86
N ASN A 183 -13.56 -11.47 -6.40
CA ASN A 183 -14.69 -11.08 -5.56
C ASN A 183 -16.02 -11.22 -6.31
N GLU A 184 -16.08 -10.73 -7.55
CA GLU A 184 -17.27 -10.84 -8.40
C GLU A 184 -17.66 -12.31 -8.61
N LEU A 185 -16.69 -13.17 -8.94
CA LEU A 185 -16.93 -14.61 -9.13
C LEU A 185 -17.48 -15.28 -7.86
N LYS A 186 -16.88 -15.03 -6.69
CA LYS A 186 -17.37 -15.56 -5.40
C LYS A 186 -18.79 -15.07 -5.06
N ASN A 187 -19.15 -13.86 -5.49
CA ASN A 187 -20.50 -13.33 -5.29
C ASN A 187 -21.51 -14.05 -6.20
N PHE A 188 -21.15 -14.33 -7.46
CA PHE A 188 -22.01 -15.12 -8.36
C PHE A 188 -22.28 -16.52 -7.80
N GLU A 189 -21.24 -17.22 -7.33
CA GLU A 189 -21.39 -18.56 -6.77
C GLU A 189 -22.33 -18.59 -5.55
N ARG A 190 -22.25 -17.58 -4.67
CA ARG A 190 -23.16 -17.47 -3.51
C ARG A 190 -24.62 -17.23 -3.91
N VAL A 191 -24.86 -16.38 -4.91
CA VAL A 191 -26.22 -16.11 -5.39
C VAL A 191 -26.85 -17.36 -6.00
N GLU A 192 -26.07 -18.18 -6.68
CA GLU A 192 -26.55 -19.45 -7.25
C GLU A 192 -26.76 -20.53 -6.16
N GLN A 193 -25.91 -20.60 -5.14
CA GLN A 193 -26.10 -21.52 -4.00
C GLN A 193 -27.28 -21.14 -3.08
N GLY A 194 -27.63 -19.85 -3.00
CA GLY A 194 -28.78 -19.37 -2.22
C GLY A 194 -30.14 -19.52 -2.93
N LYS A 195 -30.18 -20.03 -4.16
CA LYS A 195 -31.41 -20.24 -4.96
C LYS A 195 -31.98 -21.67 -4.90
N THR A 196 -31.31 -22.60 -4.21
CA THR A 196 -31.82 -23.96 -3.91
C THR A 196 -32.39 -24.05 -2.52
#